data_AF-A0A933QRN0-F1
#
_entry.id   AF-A0A933QRN0-F1
#
_cell.length_a   1.000
_cell.length_b   1.000
_cell.length_c   1.000
_cell.angle_alpha   90.00
_cell.angle_beta   90.00
_cell.angle_gamma   90.00
#
_symmetry.space_group_name_H-M   'P 1'
#
loop_
_entity.id
_entity.type
_entity.pdbx_description
1 polymer ?
#
loop_
_entity_poly.entity_id
_entity_poly.type
_entity_poly.pdbx_seq_one_letter_code
_entity_poly.pdbx_strand_id
1 'polypeptide(L)'
;MQNQSHQANGEQKVALSRDLGLFTITMIGVGGMIGAGIFVLTGIAAGVAGPALALAFLLNGIVTTFTAMAYAELGSAFPEAGGGYLWVKEGLGGANGFLAGWMSWFAHAVAGSLYALAFGRFASELWSMAGIPAFGLSLHQMTLVFTSLVILAFTIINYRGASETGTVGNIVTSTKVVILALFVEGYEIIAQSGEEVIHPKRNIPRAIFAAILISVVFYIAVGTVAVGAVMPPRCTRWI
;
A
#
# COMPACT_ATOMS: atom_id res chain seq x y z
N MET A 1 -2.71 -59.21 33.03
CA MET A 1 -3.72 -58.19 32.67
C MET A 1 -3.00 -56.87 32.44
N GLN A 2 -3.13 -56.33 31.21
CA GLN A 2 -2.93 -54.92 30.78
C GLN A 2 -1.55 -54.28 31.07
N ASN A 3 -0.60 -54.22 30.13
CA ASN A 3 -0.60 -53.47 28.86
C ASN A 3 -1.10 -52.02 29.03
N GLN A 4 -0.25 -51.14 29.55
CA GLN A 4 -0.46 -49.70 29.46
C GLN A 4 0.34 -49.16 28.27
N SER A 5 -0.43 -48.68 27.31
CA SER A 5 -0.05 -48.11 26.04
C SER A 5 0.95 -46.96 26.17
N HIS A 6 2.02 -47.04 25.38
CA HIS A 6 2.73 -45.88 24.87
C HIS A 6 1.70 -44.83 24.42
N GLN A 7 1.58 -43.74 25.18
CA GLN A 7 0.88 -42.55 24.73
C GLN A 7 1.72 -41.95 23.61
N ALA A 8 1.21 -42.03 22.39
CA ALA A 8 1.73 -41.31 21.25
C ALA A 8 1.77 -39.82 21.60
N ASN A 9 2.96 -39.25 21.64
CA ASN A 9 3.18 -37.81 21.61
C ASN A 9 2.65 -37.32 20.26
N GLY A 10 1.35 -36.99 20.21
CA GLY A 10 0.74 -36.40 19.03
C GLY A 10 1.47 -35.10 18.75
N GLU A 11 2.20 -35.05 17.64
CA GLU A 11 2.82 -33.82 17.14
C GLU A 11 1.76 -32.72 17.14
N GLN A 12 1.83 -31.81 18.11
CA GLN A 12 1.05 -30.58 18.08
C GLN A 12 1.55 -29.79 16.87
N LYS A 13 0.91 -30.02 15.72
CA LYS A 13 1.13 -29.20 14.53
C LYS A 13 0.62 -27.80 14.88
N VAL A 14 1.56 -26.91 15.21
CA VAL A 14 1.30 -25.48 15.36
C VAL A 14 0.76 -25.00 14.02
N ALA A 15 -0.56 -24.80 13.95
CA ALA A 15 -1.24 -24.33 12.76
C ALA A 15 -1.79 -22.92 13.02
N LEU A 16 -1.72 -22.06 12.02
CA LEU A 16 -2.27 -20.71 12.08
C LEU A 16 -3.79 -20.77 12.20
N SER A 17 -4.38 -19.87 13.00
CA SER A 17 -5.84 -19.73 13.10
C SER A 17 -6.41 -19.21 11.77
N ARG A 18 -7.54 -19.78 11.33
CA ARG A 18 -8.18 -19.49 10.04
C ARG A 18 -9.35 -18.50 10.20
N ASP A 19 -9.02 -17.29 10.65
CA ASP A 19 -10.06 -16.30 11.04
C ASP A 19 -10.29 -15.19 10.00
N LEU A 20 -9.52 -15.17 8.91
CA LEU A 20 -9.59 -14.09 7.91
C LEU A 20 -10.64 -14.38 6.84
N GLY A 21 -11.72 -13.60 6.81
CA GLY A 21 -12.74 -13.64 5.76
C GLY A 21 -12.34 -12.88 4.48
N LEU A 22 -13.13 -13.04 3.40
CA LEU A 22 -12.89 -12.43 2.08
C LEU A 22 -12.61 -10.93 2.16
N PHE A 23 -13.45 -10.19 2.89
CA PHE A 23 -13.29 -8.76 3.05
C PHE A 23 -11.94 -8.41 3.68
N THR A 24 -11.57 -9.10 4.77
CA THR A 24 -10.30 -8.86 5.48
C THR A 24 -9.09 -9.15 4.61
N ILE A 25 -9.08 -10.27 3.86
CA ILE A 25 -7.96 -10.61 2.97
C ILE A 25 -7.86 -9.65 1.76
N THR A 26 -9.00 -9.19 1.20
CA THR A 26 -9.01 -8.17 0.15
C THR A 26 -8.45 -6.85 0.66
N MET A 27 -8.84 -6.43 1.87
CA MET A 27 -8.34 -5.20 2.49
C MET A 27 -6.84 -5.28 2.82
N ILE A 28 -6.34 -6.43 3.26
CA ILE A 28 -4.90 -6.67 3.44
C ILE A 28 -4.18 -6.51 2.10
N GLY A 29 -4.71 -7.09 1.02
CA GLY A 29 -4.14 -6.96 -0.33
C GLY A 29 -4.12 -5.51 -0.83
N VAL A 30 -5.24 -4.79 -0.72
CA VAL A 30 -5.34 -3.37 -1.09
C VAL A 30 -4.39 -2.51 -0.25
N GLY A 31 -4.37 -2.71 1.06
CA GLY A 31 -3.48 -1.99 1.98
C GLY A 31 -1.99 -2.24 1.70
N GLY A 32 -1.64 -3.47 1.27
CA GLY A 32 -0.30 -3.83 0.84
C GLY A 32 0.12 -3.20 -0.48
N MET A 33 -0.81 -3.01 -1.42
CA MET A 33 -0.55 -2.35 -2.71
C MET A 33 -0.44 -0.83 -2.60
N ILE A 34 -1.23 -0.20 -1.70
CA ILE A 34 -1.20 1.26 -1.47
C ILE A 34 -0.05 1.62 -0.51
N GLY A 35 1.16 1.71 -1.08
CA GLY A 35 2.40 2.04 -0.36
C GLY A 35 3.11 3.29 -0.87
N ALA A 36 4.42 3.40 -0.61
CA ALA A 36 5.23 4.53 -1.07
C ALA A 36 5.28 4.69 -2.61
N GLY A 37 4.90 3.66 -3.38
CA GLY A 37 4.85 3.73 -4.83
C GLY A 37 3.94 4.84 -5.35
N ILE A 38 2.70 4.91 -4.86
CA ILE A 38 1.76 5.95 -5.31
C ILE A 38 2.14 7.34 -4.78
N PHE A 39 2.67 7.42 -3.55
CA PHE A 39 2.96 8.70 -2.90
C PHE A 39 4.32 9.33 -3.31
N VAL A 40 5.35 8.51 -3.56
CA VAL A 40 6.70 8.98 -3.88
C VAL A 40 7.08 8.68 -5.33
N LEU A 41 7.00 7.41 -5.73
CA LEU A 41 7.51 6.98 -7.04
C LEU A 41 6.69 7.56 -8.18
N THR A 42 5.40 7.83 -7.98
CA THR A 42 4.55 8.45 -9.01
C THR A 42 5.06 9.84 -9.39
N GLY A 43 5.54 10.65 -8.43
CA GLY A 43 6.11 11.96 -8.75
C GLY A 43 7.40 11.85 -9.56
N ILE A 44 8.28 10.90 -9.23
CA ILE A 44 9.52 10.64 -9.97
C ILE A 44 9.19 10.12 -11.38
N ALA A 45 8.29 9.15 -11.47
CA ALA A 45 7.84 8.58 -12.73
C ALA A 45 7.15 9.63 -13.60
N ALA A 46 6.39 10.54 -13.01
CA ALA A 46 5.81 11.68 -13.72
C ALA A 46 6.90 12.62 -14.27
N GLY A 47 7.96 12.86 -13.50
CA GLY A 47 9.11 13.67 -13.97
C GLY A 47 9.86 13.04 -15.15
N VAL A 48 9.86 11.70 -15.26
CA VAL A 48 10.52 10.98 -16.36
C VAL A 48 9.58 10.78 -17.56
N ALA A 49 8.35 10.32 -17.32
CA ALA A 49 7.40 9.94 -18.37
C ALA A 49 6.48 11.09 -18.81
N GLY A 50 6.36 12.15 -18.01
CA GLY A 50 5.47 13.27 -18.28
C GLY A 50 4.00 12.83 -18.45
N PRO A 51 3.26 13.39 -19.43
CA PRO A 51 1.87 13.00 -19.69
C PRO A 51 1.68 11.52 -20.06
N ALA A 52 2.73 10.84 -20.54
CA ALA A 52 2.67 9.41 -20.88
C ALA A 52 2.59 8.49 -19.65
N LEU A 53 2.70 9.04 -18.44
CA LEU A 53 2.57 8.31 -17.18
C LEU A 53 1.28 7.48 -17.12
N ALA A 54 0.15 8.04 -17.54
CA ALA A 54 -1.13 7.32 -17.53
C ALA A 54 -1.10 6.06 -18.41
N LEU A 55 -0.46 6.14 -19.58
CA LEU A 55 -0.26 4.99 -20.46
C LEU A 55 0.69 3.96 -19.84
N ALA A 56 1.79 4.41 -19.21
CA ALA A 56 2.71 3.52 -18.51
C ALA A 56 2.02 2.75 -17.36
N PHE A 57 1.17 3.42 -16.58
CA PHE A 57 0.36 2.79 -15.53
C PHE A 57 -0.65 1.80 -16.10
N LEU A 58 -1.32 2.13 -17.22
CA LEU A 58 -2.27 1.24 -17.88
C LEU A 58 -1.59 -0.05 -18.35
N LEU A 59 -0.46 0.08 -19.05
CA LEU A 59 0.33 -1.06 -19.52
C LEU A 59 0.85 -1.91 -18.35
N ASN A 60 1.34 -1.27 -17.28
CA ASN A 60 1.75 -1.96 -16.07
C ASN A 60 0.59 -2.73 -15.39
N GLY A 61 -0.62 -2.15 -15.39
CA GLY A 61 -1.83 -2.80 -14.88
C GLY A 61 -2.17 -4.09 -15.61
N ILE A 62 -2.07 -4.08 -16.94
CA ILE A 62 -2.26 -5.28 -17.78
C ILE A 62 -1.24 -6.37 -17.40
N VAL A 63 0.05 -6.04 -17.35
CA VAL A 63 1.12 -6.99 -16.98
C VAL A 63 0.89 -7.56 -15.57
N THR A 64 0.56 -6.69 -14.61
CA THR A 64 0.33 -7.08 -13.21
C THR A 64 -0.87 -8.00 -13.06
N THR A 65 -1.89 -7.85 -13.91
CA THR A 65 -3.08 -8.72 -13.88
C THR A 65 -2.72 -10.16 -14.22
N PHE A 66 -1.86 -10.40 -15.22
CA PHE A 66 -1.38 -11.74 -15.54
C PHE A 66 -0.58 -12.36 -14.38
N THR A 67 0.27 -11.56 -13.73
CA THR A 67 0.98 -12.01 -12.51
C THR A 67 0.01 -12.35 -11.39
N ALA A 68 -1.01 -11.52 -11.16
CA ALA A 68 -2.02 -11.74 -10.13
C ALA A 68 -2.84 -13.02 -10.38
N MET A 69 -3.18 -13.32 -11.65
CA MET A 69 -3.86 -14.57 -12.02
C MET A 69 -2.99 -15.79 -11.71
N ALA A 70 -1.71 -15.78 -12.07
CA ALA A 70 -0.79 -16.87 -11.74
C ALA A 70 -0.65 -17.06 -10.22
N TYR A 71 -0.58 -15.96 -9.46
CA TYR A 71 -0.55 -16.00 -8.00
C TYR A 71 -1.86 -16.54 -7.40
N ALA A 72 -3.00 -16.22 -8.00
CA ALA A 72 -4.31 -16.73 -7.55
C ALA A 72 -4.41 -18.25 -7.78
N GLU A 73 -3.99 -18.75 -8.94
CA GLU A 73 -3.96 -20.20 -9.22
C GLU A 73 -3.03 -20.92 -8.24
N LEU A 74 -1.78 -20.47 -8.11
CA LEU A 74 -0.79 -21.07 -7.20
C LEU A 74 -1.21 -20.99 -5.73
N GLY A 75 -1.74 -19.85 -5.29
CA GLY A 75 -2.22 -19.66 -3.92
C GLY A 75 -3.44 -20.51 -3.58
N SER A 76 -4.29 -20.82 -4.57
CA SER A 76 -5.41 -21.75 -4.39
C SER A 76 -4.97 -23.22 -4.41
N ALA A 77 -3.92 -23.56 -5.16
CA ALA A 77 -3.38 -24.91 -5.27
C ALA A 77 -2.51 -25.32 -4.07
N PHE A 78 -1.77 -24.37 -3.47
CA PHE A 78 -0.88 -24.57 -2.32
C PHE A 78 -1.31 -23.68 -1.14
N PRO A 79 -2.35 -24.07 -0.37
CA PRO A 79 -2.98 -23.23 0.66
C PRO A 79 -2.20 -23.18 1.99
N GLU A 80 -0.94 -23.62 2.01
CA GLU A 80 -0.07 -23.54 3.17
C GLU A 80 0.62 -22.17 3.29
N ALA A 81 0.99 -21.80 4.53
CA ALA A 81 1.77 -20.60 4.76
C ALA A 81 3.20 -20.78 4.22
N GLY A 82 3.57 -20.01 3.20
CA GLY A 82 4.89 -20.08 2.57
C GLY A 82 5.06 -19.22 1.33
N GLY A 83 3.96 -18.83 0.66
CA GLY A 83 3.97 -17.93 -0.49
C GLY A 83 4.89 -18.40 -1.61
N GLY A 84 5.56 -17.47 -2.30
CA GLY A 84 6.41 -17.77 -3.45
C GLY A 84 7.55 -18.76 -3.17
N TYR A 85 8.07 -18.82 -1.94
CA TYR A 85 9.07 -19.83 -1.55
C TYR A 85 8.52 -21.24 -1.73
N LEU A 86 7.31 -21.49 -1.21
CA LEU A 86 6.68 -22.81 -1.26
C LEU A 86 6.37 -23.21 -2.70
N TRP A 87 5.79 -22.29 -3.47
CA TRP A 87 5.42 -22.56 -4.87
C TRP A 87 6.64 -22.94 -5.72
N VAL A 88 7.74 -22.19 -5.56
CA VAL A 88 8.98 -22.46 -6.29
C VAL A 88 9.64 -23.76 -5.80
N LYS A 89 9.60 -24.04 -4.49
CA LYS A 89 10.15 -25.27 -3.95
C LYS A 89 9.41 -26.50 -4.51
N GLU A 90 8.08 -26.47 -4.56
CA GLU A 90 7.28 -27.59 -5.07
C GLU A 90 7.39 -27.73 -6.60
N GLY A 91 7.48 -26.61 -7.34
CA GLY A 91 7.61 -26.66 -8.79
C GLY A 91 9.02 -26.94 -9.33
N LEU A 92 10.05 -26.41 -8.68
CA LEU A 92 11.43 -26.36 -9.20
C LEU A 92 12.48 -26.94 -8.24
N GLY A 93 12.08 -27.47 -7.08
CA GLY A 93 12.96 -28.13 -6.12
C GLY A 93 13.67 -27.18 -5.13
N GLY A 94 14.41 -27.79 -4.21
CA GLY A 94 14.91 -27.13 -2.99
C GLY A 94 15.85 -25.95 -3.21
N ALA A 95 16.76 -26.01 -4.18
CA ALA A 95 17.72 -24.92 -4.44
C ALA A 95 17.02 -23.66 -4.96
N ASN A 96 16.06 -23.83 -5.88
CA ASN A 96 15.25 -22.74 -6.41
C ASN A 96 14.32 -22.18 -5.33
N GLY A 97 13.74 -23.04 -4.50
CA GLY A 97 12.97 -22.62 -3.33
C GLY A 97 13.80 -21.75 -2.39
N PHE A 98 14.99 -22.20 -1.98
CA PHE A 98 15.90 -21.44 -1.13
C PHE A 98 16.21 -20.05 -1.69
N LEU A 99 16.54 -19.98 -2.99
CA LEU A 99 16.79 -18.70 -3.66
C LEU A 99 15.55 -17.80 -3.64
N ALA A 100 14.36 -18.34 -3.94
CA ALA A 100 13.11 -17.59 -3.91
C ALA A 100 12.81 -17.03 -2.50
N GLY A 101 13.09 -17.81 -1.45
CA GLY A 101 12.98 -17.35 -0.06
C GLY A 101 13.90 -16.17 0.24
N TRP A 102 15.18 -16.26 -0.14
CA TRP A 102 16.14 -15.16 0.02
C TRP A 102 15.78 -13.91 -0.77
N MET A 103 15.34 -14.08 -2.02
CA MET A 103 14.89 -12.97 -2.85
C MET A 103 13.67 -12.29 -2.25
N SER A 104 12.72 -13.06 -1.71
CA SER A 104 11.55 -12.53 -1.01
C SER A 104 11.97 -11.69 0.20
N TRP A 105 12.86 -12.21 1.05
CA TRP A 105 13.34 -11.48 2.23
C TRP A 105 14.02 -10.15 1.84
N PHE A 106 14.92 -10.17 0.86
CA PHE A 106 15.58 -8.96 0.36
C PHE A 106 14.59 -7.95 -0.22
N ALA A 107 13.62 -8.41 -1.01
CA ALA A 107 12.59 -7.56 -1.58
C ALA A 107 11.78 -6.84 -0.48
N HIS A 108 11.42 -7.54 0.59
CA HIS A 108 10.71 -6.94 1.72
C HIS A 108 11.59 -5.97 2.51
N ALA A 109 12.88 -6.25 2.68
CA ALA A 109 13.82 -5.35 3.34
C ALA A 109 13.99 -4.03 2.55
N VAL A 110 14.13 -4.12 1.22
CA VAL A 110 14.21 -2.94 0.33
C VAL A 110 12.90 -2.16 0.32
N ALA A 111 11.75 -2.85 0.26
CA ALA A 111 10.45 -2.19 0.35
C ALA A 111 10.27 -1.46 1.70
N GLY A 112 10.66 -2.10 2.80
CA GLY A 112 10.61 -1.51 4.13
C GLY A 112 11.47 -0.25 4.27
N SER A 113 12.68 -0.25 3.72
CA SER A 113 13.55 0.94 3.74
C SER A 113 12.98 2.10 2.92
N LEU A 114 12.40 1.80 1.74
CA LEU A 114 11.70 2.79 0.91
C LEU A 114 10.51 3.41 1.66
N TYR A 115 9.73 2.60 2.38
CA TYR A 115 8.60 3.09 3.17
C TYR A 115 9.03 3.99 4.32
N ALA A 116 10.09 3.61 5.03
CA ALA A 116 10.63 4.43 6.12
C ALA A 116 11.15 5.79 5.60
N LEU A 117 11.87 5.80 4.48
CA LEU A 117 12.38 7.03 3.87
C LEU A 117 11.24 7.93 3.38
N ALA A 118 10.24 7.34 2.72
CA ALA A 118 9.04 8.05 2.27
C ALA A 118 8.34 8.73 3.45
N PHE A 119 8.11 7.99 4.53
CA PHE A 119 7.53 8.53 5.75
C PHE A 119 8.35 9.69 6.30
N GLY A 120 9.67 9.52 6.44
CA GLY A 120 10.54 10.56 6.97
C GLY A 120 10.49 11.84 6.13
N ARG A 121 10.41 11.71 4.79
CA ARG A 121 10.31 12.87 3.90
C ARG A 121 8.99 13.61 4.10
N PHE A 122 7.86 12.90 4.06
CA PHE A 122 6.55 13.52 4.27
C PHE A 122 6.40 14.13 5.67
N ALA A 123 6.90 13.46 6.71
CA ALA A 123 6.90 13.99 8.07
C ALA A 123 7.71 15.29 8.17
N SER A 124 8.88 15.35 7.53
CA SER A 124 9.70 16.57 7.53
C SER A 124 9.07 17.74 6.77
N GLU A 125 8.39 17.46 5.64
CA GLU A 125 7.65 18.48 4.88
C GLU A 125 6.46 19.00 5.67
N LEU A 126 5.67 18.10 6.28
CA LEU A 126 4.53 18.49 7.10
C LEU A 126 4.96 19.33 8.31
N TRP A 127 6.08 18.97 8.95
CA TRP A 127 6.67 19.74 10.04
C TRP A 127 7.05 21.16 9.61
N SER A 128 7.65 21.29 8.42
CA SER A 128 8.00 22.59 7.84
C SER A 128 6.75 23.40 7.46
N MET A 129 5.73 22.76 6.89
CA MET A 129 4.46 23.39 6.51
C MET A 129 3.67 23.88 7.73
N ALA A 130 3.79 23.18 8.86
CA ALA A 130 3.21 23.60 10.14
C ALA A 130 3.93 24.81 10.77
N GLY A 131 5.02 25.30 10.16
CA GLY A 131 5.78 26.45 10.66
C GLY A 131 6.58 26.15 11.93
N ILE A 132 6.79 24.88 12.27
CA ILE A 132 7.51 24.49 13.48
C ILE A 132 9.02 24.65 13.22
N PRO A 133 9.78 25.32 14.11
CA PRO A 133 11.20 25.50 13.92
C PRO A 133 11.95 24.17 13.73
N ALA A 134 12.89 24.15 12.78
CA ALA A 134 13.71 22.97 12.50
C ALA A 134 14.87 22.78 13.50
N PHE A 135 14.95 23.61 14.55
CA PHE A 135 15.99 23.57 15.58
C PHE A 135 17.42 23.54 15.01
N GLY A 136 17.66 24.27 13.91
CA GLY A 136 18.96 24.33 13.24
C GLY A 136 19.28 23.14 12.32
N LEU A 137 18.35 22.18 12.17
CA LEU A 137 18.49 21.06 11.24
C LEU A 137 18.03 21.46 9.84
N SER A 138 18.73 20.96 8.83
CA SER A 138 18.26 21.02 7.44
C SER A 138 17.07 20.06 7.22
N LEU A 139 16.25 20.33 6.21
CA LEU A 139 15.13 19.45 5.84
C LEU A 139 15.58 18.00 5.60
N HIS A 140 16.76 17.82 4.99
CA HIS A 140 17.34 16.50 4.77
C HIS A 140 17.70 15.79 6.09
N GLN A 141 18.31 16.50 7.04
CA GLN A 141 18.61 15.93 8.37
C GLN A 141 17.32 15.58 9.12
N MET A 142 16.28 16.42 9.03
CA MET A 142 14.97 16.10 9.60
C MET A 142 14.35 14.85 8.98
N THR A 143 14.43 14.69 7.65
CA THR A 143 14.00 13.47 6.95
C THR A 143 14.70 12.24 7.54
N LEU A 144 16.02 12.29 7.74
CA LEU A 144 16.80 11.18 8.31
C LEU A 144 16.41 10.89 9.76
N VAL A 145 16.16 11.92 10.57
CA VAL A 145 15.68 11.77 11.95
C VAL A 145 14.33 11.04 11.97
N PHE A 146 13.32 11.53 11.25
CA PHE A 146 12.00 10.87 11.22
C PHE A 146 12.05 9.46 10.64
N THR A 147 12.88 9.23 9.62
CA THR A 147 13.13 7.89 9.05
C THR A 147 13.70 6.95 10.13
N SER A 148 14.69 7.40 10.88
CA SER A 148 15.32 6.61 11.93
C SER A 148 14.36 6.32 13.08
N LEU A 149 13.54 7.31 13.47
CA LEU A 149 12.53 7.17 14.51
C LEU A 149 11.45 6.16 14.13
N VAL A 150 10.95 6.20 12.89
CA VAL A 150 9.93 5.23 12.44
C VAL A 150 10.49 3.81 12.35
N ILE A 151 11.74 3.65 11.87
CA ILE A 151 12.41 2.34 11.87
C ILE A 151 12.54 1.81 13.29
N LEU A 152 13.00 2.63 14.24
CA LEU A 152 13.14 2.23 15.63
C LEU A 152 11.79 1.84 16.24
N ALA A 153 10.75 2.64 16.02
CA ALA A 153 9.41 2.36 16.51
C ALA A 153 8.88 1.01 15.99
N PHE A 154 8.96 0.77 14.68
CA PHE A 154 8.52 -0.51 14.11
C PHE A 154 9.42 -1.67 14.54
N THR A 155 10.72 -1.46 14.73
CA THR A 155 11.62 -2.50 15.26
C THR A 155 11.22 -2.92 16.68
N ILE A 156 10.89 -1.95 17.54
CA ILE A 156 10.40 -2.22 18.90
C ILE A 156 9.05 -2.96 18.86
N ILE A 157 8.13 -2.55 17.97
CA ILE A 157 6.84 -3.23 17.80
C ILE A 157 7.04 -4.69 17.35
N ASN A 158 7.91 -4.90 16.35
CA ASN A 158 8.21 -6.24 15.84
C ASN A 158 8.88 -7.12 16.91
N TYR A 159 9.69 -6.53 17.80
CA TYR A 159 10.30 -7.27 18.92
C TYR A 159 9.27 -7.68 19.99
N ARG A 160 8.17 -6.93 20.15
CA ARG A 160 7.11 -7.24 21.13
C ARG A 160 6.17 -8.37 20.71
N GLY A 161 6.07 -8.65 19.40
CA GLY A 161 5.38 -9.84 18.90
C GLY A 161 4.50 -9.62 17.67
N ALA A 162 4.14 -10.74 17.03
CA ALA A 162 3.36 -10.76 15.79
C ALA A 162 1.92 -10.25 15.95
N SER A 163 1.30 -10.42 17.13
CA SER A 163 -0.04 -9.91 17.43
C SER A 163 -0.10 -8.39 17.41
N GLU A 164 0.89 -7.74 18.03
CA GLU A 164 1.02 -6.27 18.05
C GLU A 164 1.25 -5.71 16.64
N THR A 165 2.05 -6.41 15.83
CA THR A 165 2.30 -6.03 14.43
C THR A 165 1.02 -6.08 13.59
N GLY A 166 0.18 -7.10 13.80
CA GLY A 166 -1.13 -7.22 13.14
C GLY A 166 -2.08 -6.08 13.52
N THR A 167 -2.18 -5.76 14.81
CA THR A 167 -3.04 -4.66 15.31
C THR A 167 -2.60 -3.30 14.76
N VAL A 168 -1.28 -3.01 14.78
CA VAL A 168 -0.74 -1.77 14.21
C VAL A 168 -0.99 -1.70 12.70
N GLY A 169 -0.84 -2.81 11.98
CA GLY A 169 -1.15 -2.90 10.55
C GLY A 169 -2.62 -2.58 10.23
N ASN A 170 -3.55 -3.08 11.05
CA ASN A 170 -4.97 -2.78 10.92
C ASN A 170 -5.28 -1.31 11.16
N ILE A 171 -4.65 -0.69 12.16
CA ILE A 171 -4.81 0.74 12.44
C ILE A 171 -4.29 1.57 11.27
N VAL A 172 -3.06 1.32 10.80
CA VAL A 172 -2.47 2.05 9.67
C VAL A 172 -3.32 1.92 8.41
N THR A 173 -3.81 0.71 8.11
CA THR A 173 -4.66 0.46 6.94
C THR A 173 -5.99 1.19 7.06
N SER A 174 -6.63 1.13 8.23
CA SER A 174 -7.89 1.83 8.49
C SER A 174 -7.70 3.34 8.38
N THR A 175 -6.64 3.90 8.95
CA THR A 175 -6.30 5.33 8.84
C THR A 175 -6.09 5.75 7.38
N LYS A 176 -5.38 4.95 6.57
CA LYS A 176 -5.22 5.25 5.13
C LYS A 176 -6.56 5.27 4.41
N VAL A 177 -7.43 4.28 4.66
CA VAL A 177 -8.77 4.20 4.06
C VAL A 177 -9.63 5.39 4.49
N VAL A 178 -9.57 5.76 5.78
CA VAL A 178 -10.26 6.93 6.31
C VAL A 178 -9.74 8.20 5.66
N ILE A 179 -8.43 8.43 5.57
CA ILE A 179 -7.88 9.62 4.89
C ILE A 179 -8.38 9.68 3.44
N LEU A 180 -8.36 8.57 2.71
CA LEU A 180 -8.92 8.52 1.35
C LEU A 180 -10.43 8.80 1.31
N ALA A 181 -11.18 8.35 2.31
CA ALA A 181 -12.62 8.63 2.46
C ALA A 181 -12.90 10.09 2.90
N LEU A 182 -12.03 10.71 3.69
CA LEU A 182 -12.11 12.13 4.07
C LEU A 182 -11.82 13.02 2.85
N PHE A 183 -10.91 12.61 1.98
CA PHE A 183 -10.76 13.24 0.65
C PHE A 183 -12.04 13.16 -0.20
N VAL A 184 -12.96 12.25 0.14
CA VAL A 184 -14.26 12.04 -0.49
C VAL A 184 -15.38 12.79 0.28
N GLU A 185 -15.16 13.38 1.47
CA GLU A 185 -16.20 14.09 2.26
C GLU A 185 -16.86 15.29 1.55
N GLY A 186 -16.26 15.84 0.49
CA GLY A 186 -16.89 16.87 -0.34
C GLY A 186 -18.27 16.47 -0.90
N TYR A 187 -18.58 15.17 -1.00
CA TYR A 187 -19.88 14.68 -1.46
C TYR A 187 -20.96 14.67 -0.38
N GLU A 188 -20.61 14.77 0.91
CA GLU A 188 -21.58 14.77 2.01
C GLU A 188 -22.47 16.03 2.00
N ILE A 189 -21.93 17.15 1.51
CA ILE A 189 -22.67 18.41 1.32
C ILE A 189 -23.85 18.22 0.34
N ILE A 190 -23.70 17.36 -0.67
CA ILE A 190 -24.76 17.02 -1.65
C ILE A 190 -25.89 16.24 -0.96
N ALA A 191 -25.55 15.39 0.02
CA ALA A 191 -26.53 14.62 0.78
C ALA A 191 -27.28 15.48 1.81
N GLN A 192 -26.61 16.45 2.44
CA GLN A 192 -27.22 17.39 3.40
C GLN A 192 -28.18 18.38 2.74
N SER A 193 -28.00 18.69 1.45
CA SER A 193 -28.87 19.60 0.68
C SER A 193 -30.19 18.94 0.22
N GLY A 194 -30.55 17.77 0.76
CA GLY A 194 -31.61 16.93 0.21
C GLY A 194 -33.02 17.52 0.25
N GLU A 195 -33.30 18.45 1.17
CA GLU A 195 -34.58 19.16 1.26
C GLU A 195 -34.75 20.24 0.17
N GLU A 196 -33.65 20.72 -0.40
CA GLU A 196 -33.62 21.77 -1.43
C GLU A 196 -33.57 21.20 -2.86
N VAL A 197 -33.28 19.89 -3.00
CA VAL A 197 -33.08 19.23 -4.29
C VAL A 197 -34.40 18.73 -4.87
N ILE A 198 -34.73 19.17 -6.08
CA ILE A 198 -35.90 18.67 -6.85
C ILE A 198 -35.70 17.17 -7.17
N HIS A 199 -36.66 16.31 -6.83
CA HIS A 199 -36.61 14.84 -6.96
C HIS A 199 -35.40 14.18 -6.26
N PRO A 200 -35.29 14.32 -4.92
CA PRO A 200 -34.08 13.97 -4.19
C PRO A 200 -33.72 12.48 -4.28
N LYS A 201 -34.72 11.58 -4.26
CA LYS A 201 -34.52 10.12 -4.39
C LYS A 201 -33.79 9.69 -5.67
N ARG A 202 -33.84 10.48 -6.74
CA ARG A 202 -33.20 10.17 -8.03
C ARG A 202 -32.00 11.07 -8.31
N ASN A 203 -32.07 12.33 -7.92
CA ASN A 203 -31.08 13.33 -8.28
C ASN A 203 -29.90 13.38 -7.31
N ILE A 204 -30.07 13.09 -6.02
CA ILE A 204 -28.96 13.01 -5.06
C ILE A 204 -27.99 11.88 -5.44
N PRO A 205 -28.44 10.62 -5.70
CA PRO A 205 -27.52 9.56 -6.12
C PRO A 205 -26.78 9.92 -7.42
N ARG A 206 -27.47 10.49 -8.39
CA ARG A 206 -26.86 10.90 -9.67
C ARG A 206 -25.86 12.04 -9.53
N ALA A 207 -26.15 13.01 -8.67
CA ALA A 207 -25.24 14.12 -8.39
C ALA A 207 -23.96 13.62 -7.70
N ILE A 208 -24.06 12.68 -6.76
CA ILE A 208 -22.89 12.04 -6.14
C ILE A 208 -22.04 11.33 -7.19
N PHE A 209 -22.63 10.47 -8.03
CA PHE A 209 -21.87 9.78 -9.08
C PHE A 209 -21.27 10.73 -10.12
N ALA A 210 -22.00 11.78 -10.53
CA ALA A 210 -21.50 12.79 -11.45
C ALA A 210 -20.36 13.60 -10.84
N ALA A 211 -20.47 13.99 -9.57
CA ALA A 211 -19.44 14.71 -8.85
C ALA A 211 -18.18 13.85 -8.67
N ILE A 212 -18.32 12.55 -8.36
CA ILE A 212 -17.20 11.61 -8.33
C ILE A 212 -16.48 11.58 -9.68
N LEU A 213 -17.24 11.40 -10.77
CA LEU A 213 -16.66 11.34 -12.12
C LEU A 213 -15.94 12.65 -12.48
N ILE A 214 -16.55 13.80 -12.19
CA ILE A 214 -15.97 15.13 -12.45
C ILE A 214 -14.71 15.33 -11.62
N SER A 215 -14.73 15.01 -10.33
CA SER A 215 -13.56 15.12 -9.44
C SER A 215 -12.43 14.21 -9.88
N VAL A 216 -12.72 12.97 -10.31
CA VAL A 216 -11.70 12.05 -10.85
C VAL A 216 -11.06 12.65 -12.11
N VAL A 217 -11.86 13.16 -13.05
CA VAL A 217 -11.36 13.83 -14.26
C VAL A 217 -10.54 15.07 -13.89
N PHE A 218 -11.01 15.87 -12.94
CA PHE A 218 -10.33 17.07 -12.48
C PHE A 218 -9.02 16.76 -11.76
N TYR A 219 -8.97 15.75 -10.89
CA TYR A 219 -7.74 15.30 -10.24
C TYR A 219 -6.73 14.75 -11.25
N ILE A 220 -7.20 14.01 -12.26
CA ILE A 220 -6.34 13.59 -13.37
C ILE A 220 -5.80 14.82 -14.12
N ALA A 221 -6.65 15.80 -14.44
CA ALA A 221 -6.24 17.01 -15.15
C ALA A 221 -5.27 17.88 -14.34
N VAL A 222 -5.57 18.17 -13.08
CA VAL A 222 -4.69 18.91 -12.16
C VAL A 222 -3.41 18.14 -11.90
N GLY A 223 -3.47 16.82 -11.74
CA GLY A 223 -2.26 15.97 -11.67
C GLY A 223 -1.40 16.15 -12.92
N THR A 224 -2.01 16.16 -14.10
CA THR A 224 -1.30 16.38 -15.38
C THR A 224 -0.72 17.80 -15.47
N VAL A 225 -1.46 18.82 -15.03
CA VAL A 225 -1.02 20.24 -15.05
C VAL A 225 0.04 20.52 -14.00
N ALA A 226 -0.06 19.96 -12.80
CA ALA A 226 0.94 20.09 -11.74
C ALA A 226 2.25 19.43 -12.16
N VAL A 227 2.17 18.24 -12.79
CA VAL A 227 3.33 17.60 -13.43
C VAL A 227 3.90 18.49 -14.54
N GLY A 228 3.05 19.13 -15.35
CA GLY A 228 3.47 20.07 -16.38
C GLY A 228 4.10 21.38 -15.86
N ALA A 229 3.60 21.91 -14.73
CA ALA A 229 4.04 23.19 -14.15
C ALA A 229 5.32 23.05 -13.33
N VAL A 230 5.57 21.87 -12.76
CA VAL A 230 6.80 21.56 -12.01
C VAL A 230 7.93 21.14 -12.95
N MET A 231 7.67 20.91 -14.24
CA MET A 231 8.71 20.56 -15.22
C MET A 231 9.47 21.82 -15.69
N PRO A 232 10.76 21.99 -15.34
CA PRO A 232 11.52 23.15 -15.78
C PRO A 232 11.72 23.14 -17.30
N PRO A 233 11.68 24.30 -17.98
CA PRO A 233 11.68 24.42 -19.45
C PRO A 233 13.00 24.01 -20.15
N ARG A 234 13.92 23.31 -19.48
CA ARG A 234 15.23 22.93 -20.06
C ARG A 234 15.22 21.62 -20.86
N CYS A 235 14.13 20.85 -20.85
CA CYS A 235 14.07 19.55 -21.54
C CYS A 235 13.45 19.57 -22.96
N THR A 236 13.15 20.73 -23.54
CA THR A 236 12.61 20.84 -24.92
C THR A 236 13.69 21.07 -25.99
N ARG A 237 14.98 20.97 -25.67
CA ARG A 237 16.07 21.29 -26.62
C ARG A 237 16.68 20.09 -27.38
N TRP A 238 15.97 18.96 -27.45
CA TRP A 238 16.37 17.83 -28.29
C TRP A 238 15.15 17.23 -29.00
N ILE A 239 14.56 18.05 -29.86
CA ILE A 239 14.07 17.62 -31.19
C ILE A 239 14.86 18.45 -32.20
#